data_AF-A0A257RPN8-F1
#
_entry.id   AF-A0A257RPN8-F1
#
_cell.length_a   1.000
_cell.length_b   1.000
_cell.length_c   1.000
_cell.angle_alpha   90.00
_cell.angle_beta   90.00
_cell.angle_gamma   90.00
#
_symmetry.space_group_name_H-M   'P 1'
#
loop_
_entity.id
_entity.type
_entity.pdbx_description
1 polymer ?
#
loop_
_entity_poly.entity_id
_entity_poly.type
_entity_poly.pdbx_seq_one_letter_code
_entity_poly.pdbx_strand_id
1 'polypeptide(L)'
;TMRQFAGFGSAEDTNRRFKFLLEQGQTGLSTAFDFPTLMRYDSDHPRSLGEVGKTGVAISSLADMEVLFDGIPLDQVSTSMTINGPAIILWAFYIAAAERQGVPAGKLRGTIQNDILKEYMAQHAWCFPIEPALRLIVDCFEWGAKHAPLWNTISISGYHIREAGATAAQELAFTLADGFTYVERGIARGLDVDQFARRLSFFWDIHNDFFEEIAKLRAARRIWARHMKDRYGAKDPRSWMMRFHSQTAGVTLTAQQPMNNVVRVAYQALAAVLGGTQSLHTNSMDETLALPTEEAVQVALRTQQILAFESGVPNVIDPLGGSYYVEALTDRM
;
A
#
# COMPACT_ATOMS: atom_id res chain seq x y z
N THR A 1 -5.38 1.52 -10.51
CA THR A 1 -4.28 2.50 -10.57
C THR A 1 -2.97 1.78 -10.77
N MET A 2 -2.19 2.18 -11.76
CA MET A 2 -0.78 1.74 -11.91
C MET A 2 0.07 2.59 -10.96
N ARG A 3 0.68 1.95 -9.95
CA ARG A 3 1.34 2.65 -8.85
C ARG A 3 2.67 1.99 -8.51
N GLN A 4 3.75 2.41 -9.17
CA GLN A 4 5.09 1.98 -8.79
C GLN A 4 5.55 2.70 -7.52
N PHE A 5 6.31 1.99 -6.71
CA PHE A 5 7.03 2.54 -5.58
C PHE A 5 8.28 3.25 -6.09
N ALA A 6 8.56 4.42 -5.52
CA ALA A 6 9.79 5.13 -5.73
C ALA A 6 10.21 5.85 -4.45
N GLY A 7 11.52 5.90 -4.23
CA GLY A 7 12.15 6.52 -3.08
C GLY A 7 13.60 6.10 -3.04
N PHE A 8 14.51 7.06 -3.15
CA PHE A 8 15.94 6.89 -2.92
C PHE A 8 16.60 8.27 -2.81
N GLY A 9 17.73 8.31 -2.12
CA GLY A 9 18.54 9.51 -2.00
C GLY A 9 17.78 10.66 -1.34
N SER A 10 17.98 11.86 -1.88
CA SER A 10 17.33 13.07 -1.39
C SER A 10 15.90 13.22 -1.90
N ALA A 11 15.19 14.20 -1.35
CA ALA A 11 13.87 14.59 -1.82
C ALA A 11 13.88 15.00 -3.30
N GLU A 12 14.93 15.70 -3.77
CA GLU A 12 15.10 16.07 -5.18
C GLU A 12 15.28 14.84 -6.08
N ASP A 13 16.08 13.86 -5.65
CA ASP A 13 16.32 12.63 -6.41
C ASP A 13 15.00 11.86 -6.63
N THR A 14 14.23 11.71 -5.56
CA THR A 14 12.93 11.04 -5.62
C THR A 14 11.88 11.85 -6.38
N ASN A 15 11.88 13.19 -6.27
CA ASN A 15 11.00 14.05 -7.07
C ASN A 15 11.23 13.88 -8.57
N ARG A 16 12.50 13.83 -9.01
CA ARG A 16 12.85 13.55 -10.42
C ARG A 16 12.31 12.19 -10.85
N ARG A 17 12.44 11.16 -10.01
CA ARG A 17 11.86 9.83 -10.30
C ARG A 17 10.34 9.85 -10.37
N PHE A 18 9.65 10.61 -9.52
CA PHE A 18 8.19 10.75 -9.61
C PHE A 18 7.76 11.39 -10.92
N LYS A 19 8.41 12.48 -11.35
CA LYS A 19 8.12 13.14 -12.62
C LYS A 19 8.35 12.21 -13.81
N PHE A 20 9.48 11.49 -13.83
CA PHE A 20 9.74 10.45 -14.83
C PHE A 20 8.63 9.39 -14.88
N LEU A 21 8.22 8.83 -13.74
CA LEU A 21 7.17 7.79 -13.71
C LEU A 21 5.82 8.32 -14.20
N LEU A 22 5.45 9.54 -13.83
CA LEU A 22 4.23 10.20 -14.32
C LEU A 22 4.28 10.38 -15.84
N GLU A 23 5.41 10.82 -16.40
CA GLU A 23 5.63 10.94 -17.85
C GLU A 23 5.52 9.58 -18.57
N GLN A 24 5.89 8.47 -17.90
CA GLN A 24 5.77 7.12 -18.44
C GLN A 24 4.35 6.50 -18.33
N GLY A 25 3.38 7.25 -17.79
CA GLY A 25 1.98 6.84 -17.69
C GLY A 25 1.57 6.25 -16.34
N GLN A 26 2.38 6.44 -15.28
CA GLN A 26 1.97 6.14 -13.92
C GLN A 26 0.78 7.04 -13.51
N THR A 27 -0.19 6.48 -12.80
CA THR A 27 -1.46 7.17 -12.47
C THR A 27 -1.62 7.51 -10.98
N GLY A 28 -0.65 7.12 -10.15
CA GLY A 28 -0.56 7.51 -8.74
C GLY A 28 0.84 7.27 -8.20
N LEU A 29 1.28 8.08 -7.25
CA LEU A 29 2.63 8.00 -6.67
C LEU A 29 2.67 7.08 -5.45
N SER A 30 3.76 6.37 -5.24
CA SER A 30 3.99 5.66 -3.98
C SER A 30 5.40 5.96 -3.48
N THR A 31 5.49 6.49 -2.27
CA THR A 31 6.73 6.93 -1.64
C THR A 31 7.27 5.84 -0.72
N ALA A 32 8.49 5.41 -0.96
CA ALA A 32 9.29 4.61 -0.05
C ALA A 32 10.24 5.53 0.74
N PHE A 33 10.32 5.36 2.06
CA PHE A 33 11.16 6.17 2.94
C PHE A 33 12.37 5.37 3.42
N ASP A 34 13.47 6.06 3.70
CA ASP A 34 14.66 5.43 4.25
C ASP A 34 14.45 4.92 5.69
N PHE A 35 15.33 4.02 6.15
CA PHE A 35 15.24 3.47 7.50
C PHE A 35 15.26 4.52 8.62
N PRO A 36 16.11 5.57 8.57
CA PRO A 36 16.05 6.68 9.52
C PRO A 36 14.66 7.29 9.65
N THR A 37 14.04 7.67 8.53
CA THR A 37 12.68 8.23 8.49
C THR A 37 11.67 7.23 9.04
N LEU A 38 11.72 5.96 8.61
CA LEU A 38 10.83 4.89 9.10
C LEU A 38 10.93 4.68 10.62
N MET A 39 12.13 4.86 11.18
CA MET A 39 12.44 4.66 12.60
C MET A 39 12.37 5.94 13.44
N ARG A 40 11.90 7.07 12.87
CA ARG A 40 11.75 8.38 13.54
C ARG A 40 13.09 8.96 14.01
N TYR A 41 14.12 8.82 13.18
CA TYR A 41 15.42 9.48 13.36
C TYR A 41 15.62 10.54 12.28
N ASP A 42 16.17 11.69 12.69
CA ASP A 42 16.69 12.68 11.75
C ASP A 42 17.95 12.13 11.06
N SER A 43 18.27 12.66 9.88
CA SER A 43 19.42 12.22 9.08
C SER A 43 20.77 12.35 9.79
N ASP A 44 20.90 13.27 10.76
CA ASP A 44 22.11 13.51 11.54
C ASP A 44 22.18 12.70 12.86
N HIS A 45 21.13 11.96 13.19
CA HIS A 45 21.12 11.11 14.38
C HIS A 45 22.19 10.01 14.25
N PRO A 46 22.94 9.65 15.31
CA PRO A 46 24.02 8.67 15.22
C PRO A 46 23.60 7.29 14.69
N ARG A 47 22.33 6.89 14.90
CA ARG A 47 21.77 5.62 14.35
C ARG A 47 21.45 5.68 12.86
N SER A 48 21.44 6.87 12.25
CA SER A 48 21.16 7.07 10.83
C SER A 48 22.39 6.88 9.96
N LEU A 49 23.59 6.85 10.57
CA LEU A 49 24.86 6.74 9.86
C LEU A 49 24.88 5.51 8.95
N GLY A 50 25.02 5.76 7.65
CA GLY A 50 25.10 4.70 6.64
C GLY A 50 23.74 4.23 6.09
N GLU A 51 22.62 4.77 6.57
CA GLU A 51 21.26 4.37 6.15
C GLU A 51 20.48 5.51 5.45
N VAL A 52 20.93 6.77 5.59
CA VAL A 52 20.28 7.94 5.00
C VAL A 52 20.14 7.81 3.49
N GLY A 53 18.91 7.87 2.99
CA GLY A 53 18.59 7.82 1.56
C GLY A 53 18.86 6.47 0.87
N LYS A 54 19.23 5.41 1.59
CA LYS A 54 19.65 4.14 0.95
C LYS A 54 18.50 3.30 0.42
N THR A 55 17.47 3.09 1.23
CA THR A 55 16.34 2.21 0.93
C THR A 55 15.07 2.96 0.56
N GLY A 56 15.14 4.29 0.56
CA GLY A 56 14.01 5.18 0.33
C GLY A 56 14.47 6.64 0.37
N VAL A 57 13.52 7.57 0.24
CA VAL A 57 13.81 8.99 0.39
C VAL A 57 14.04 9.35 1.86
N ALA A 58 15.03 10.21 2.14
CA ALA A 58 15.25 10.78 3.46
C ALA A 58 14.34 12.00 3.69
N ILE A 59 13.54 12.00 4.76
CA ILE A 59 12.67 13.12 5.15
C ILE A 59 12.86 13.41 6.64
N SER A 60 13.49 14.54 6.97
CA SER A 60 13.69 14.98 8.36
C SER A 60 12.79 16.17 8.72
N SER A 61 12.18 16.84 7.74
CA SER A 61 11.41 18.06 7.95
C SER A 61 10.30 18.27 6.93
N LEU A 62 9.46 19.28 7.18
CA LEU A 62 8.49 19.77 6.19
C LEU A 62 9.19 20.24 4.90
N ALA A 63 10.38 20.86 5.00
CA ALA A 63 11.10 21.36 3.83
C ALA A 63 11.44 20.23 2.85
N ASP A 64 11.84 19.05 3.36
CA ASP A 64 12.12 17.89 2.52
C ASP A 64 10.83 17.40 1.83
N MET A 65 9.70 17.44 2.52
CA MET A 65 8.40 17.06 1.95
C MET A 65 7.94 18.03 0.84
N GLU A 66 8.21 19.33 1.00
CA GLU A 66 7.95 20.33 -0.04
C GLU A 66 8.78 20.06 -1.29
N VAL A 67 10.08 19.80 -1.13
CA VAL A 67 10.99 19.45 -2.23
C VAL A 67 10.55 18.15 -2.91
N LEU A 68 10.17 17.14 -2.12
CA LEU A 68 9.73 15.85 -2.63
C LEU A 68 8.54 15.98 -3.60
N PHE A 69 7.63 16.90 -3.34
CA PHE A 69 6.42 17.13 -4.14
C PHE A 69 6.44 18.42 -4.96
N ASP A 70 7.61 19.06 -5.11
CA ASP A 70 7.73 20.28 -5.91
C ASP A 70 7.33 20.04 -7.37
N GLY A 71 6.47 20.92 -7.88
CA GLY A 71 5.89 20.83 -9.22
C GLY A 71 4.94 19.66 -9.47
N ILE A 72 4.50 18.93 -8.43
CA ILE A 72 3.51 17.85 -8.54
C ILE A 72 2.15 18.35 -8.00
N PRO A 73 1.08 18.39 -8.82
CA PRO A 73 -0.22 18.90 -8.38
C PRO A 73 -0.94 17.91 -7.45
N LEU A 74 -0.84 18.13 -6.13
CA LEU A 74 -1.34 17.23 -5.10
C LEU A 74 -2.88 17.10 -5.03
N ASP A 75 -3.63 17.95 -5.72
CA ASP A 75 -5.08 17.83 -5.88
C ASP A 75 -5.50 16.93 -7.06
N GLN A 76 -4.57 16.61 -7.95
CA GLN A 76 -4.80 15.82 -9.16
C GLN A 76 -4.17 14.43 -9.08
N VAL A 77 -3.06 14.29 -8.37
CA VAL A 77 -2.32 13.03 -8.24
C VAL A 77 -2.62 12.36 -6.91
N SER A 78 -2.94 11.06 -6.95
CA SER A 78 -3.10 10.30 -5.71
C SER A 78 -1.75 9.81 -5.18
N THR A 79 -1.43 10.13 -3.93
CA THR A 79 -0.15 9.76 -3.30
C THR A 79 -0.32 8.66 -2.25
N SER A 80 0.52 7.64 -2.27
CA SER A 80 0.65 6.63 -1.22
C SER A 80 1.96 6.84 -0.48
N MET A 81 1.95 6.74 0.85
CA MET A 81 3.14 6.85 1.69
C MET A 81 3.29 5.58 2.52
N THR A 82 4.34 4.81 2.22
CA THR A 82 4.66 3.57 2.94
C THR A 82 5.40 3.89 4.22
N ILE A 83 4.65 4.43 5.18
CA ILE A 83 5.13 4.90 6.48
C ILE A 83 4.21 4.39 7.59
N ASN A 84 4.79 3.95 8.71
CA ASN A 84 4.05 3.33 9.83
C ASN A 84 4.36 4.02 11.15
N GLY A 85 5.52 3.75 11.77
CA GLY A 85 5.88 4.29 13.09
C GLY A 85 5.62 5.80 13.24
N PRO A 86 6.19 6.66 12.38
CA PRO A 86 5.94 8.09 12.39
C PRO A 86 4.90 8.55 11.35
N ALA A 87 3.96 7.69 10.95
CA ALA A 87 2.99 7.99 9.88
C ALA A 87 2.19 9.28 10.10
N ILE A 88 1.78 9.56 11.34
CA ILE A 88 1.07 10.80 11.69
C ILE A 88 1.91 12.06 11.41
N ILE A 89 3.22 12.00 11.63
CA ILE A 89 4.15 13.12 11.41
C ILE A 89 4.32 13.35 9.90
N LEU A 90 4.62 12.29 9.15
CA LEU A 90 4.80 12.40 7.70
C LEU A 90 3.51 12.80 7.00
N TRP A 91 2.36 12.37 7.50
CA TRP A 91 1.07 12.83 6.98
C TRP A 91 0.84 14.32 7.24
N ALA A 92 1.19 14.81 8.44
CA ALA A 92 1.12 16.23 8.75
C ALA A 92 2.06 17.06 7.85
N PHE A 93 3.29 16.59 7.60
CA PHE A 93 4.19 17.23 6.64
C PHE A 93 3.59 17.26 5.23
N TYR A 94 3.01 16.15 4.77
CA TYR A 94 2.37 16.08 3.46
C TYR A 94 1.18 17.05 3.33
N ILE A 95 0.32 17.12 4.35
CA ILE A 95 -0.80 18.07 4.37
C ILE A 95 -0.29 19.51 4.33
N ALA A 96 0.70 19.86 5.16
CA ALA A 96 1.25 21.21 5.19
C ALA A 96 1.95 21.58 3.87
N ALA A 97 2.66 20.65 3.23
CA ALA A 97 3.25 20.85 1.91
C ALA A 97 2.16 21.12 0.85
N ALA A 98 1.05 20.38 0.90
CA ALA A 98 -0.08 20.62 0.01
C ALA A 98 -0.77 21.98 0.26
N GLU A 99 -0.95 22.37 1.52
CA GLU A 99 -1.53 23.66 1.88
C GLU A 99 -0.65 24.82 1.40
N ARG A 100 0.67 24.68 1.42
CA ARG A 100 1.61 25.66 0.84
C ARG A 100 1.51 25.74 -0.69
N GLN A 101 1.06 24.68 -1.35
CA GLN A 101 0.68 24.71 -2.78
C GLN A 101 -0.75 25.24 -3.02
N GLY A 102 -1.47 25.65 -1.97
CA GLY A 102 -2.86 26.12 -2.07
C GLY A 102 -3.91 25.00 -2.14
N VAL A 103 -3.54 23.75 -1.83
CA VAL A 103 -4.44 22.59 -1.84
C VAL A 103 -4.90 22.27 -0.41
N PRO A 104 -6.19 22.43 -0.07
CA PRO A 104 -6.69 22.10 1.26
C PRO A 104 -6.76 20.58 1.47
N ALA A 105 -6.60 20.14 2.73
CA ALA A 105 -6.63 18.71 3.11
C ALA A 105 -7.84 17.93 2.57
N GLY A 106 -9.01 18.59 2.48
CA GLY A 106 -10.24 17.97 1.99
C GLY A 106 -10.23 17.56 0.50
N LYS A 107 -9.28 18.06 -0.29
CA LYS A 107 -9.09 17.67 -1.70
C LYS A 107 -8.06 16.55 -1.89
N LEU A 108 -7.26 16.25 -0.86
CA LEU A 108 -6.16 15.30 -0.97
C LEU A 108 -6.67 13.87 -1.11
N ARG A 109 -6.13 13.16 -2.10
CA ARG A 109 -6.42 11.74 -2.35
C ARG A 109 -5.15 10.95 -2.13
N GLY A 110 -5.19 9.99 -1.22
CA GLY A 110 -3.99 9.23 -0.95
C GLY A 110 -4.17 8.22 0.15
N THR A 111 -3.06 7.65 0.57
CA THR A 111 -3.00 6.62 1.59
C THR A 111 -1.74 6.80 2.42
N ILE A 112 -1.86 6.69 3.75
CA ILE A 112 -0.73 6.36 4.62
C ILE A 112 -0.85 4.89 5.01
N GLN A 113 0.26 4.16 5.05
CA GLN A 113 0.22 2.74 5.39
C GLN A 113 -0.28 2.55 6.83
N ASN A 114 0.35 3.22 7.80
CA ASN A 114 -0.17 3.41 9.17
C ASN A 114 -0.67 2.13 9.86
N ASP A 115 -0.08 0.98 9.52
CA ASP A 115 -0.43 -0.32 10.06
C ASP A 115 0.74 -0.80 10.93
N ILE A 116 0.57 -0.64 12.25
CA ILE A 116 1.63 -0.94 13.23
C ILE A 116 1.62 -2.40 13.68
N LEU A 117 0.49 -3.10 13.62
CA LEU A 117 0.39 -4.48 14.09
C LEU A 117 1.31 -5.39 13.29
N LYS A 118 1.27 -5.29 11.95
CA LYS A 118 2.21 -6.00 11.06
C LYS A 118 3.67 -5.55 11.21
N GLU A 119 3.96 -4.38 11.76
CA GLU A 119 5.34 -4.00 12.08
C GLU A 119 5.93 -4.92 13.14
N TYR A 120 5.18 -5.16 14.22
CA TYR A 120 5.61 -6.06 15.29
C TYR A 120 5.70 -7.52 14.83
N MET A 121 4.91 -7.91 13.83
CA MET A 121 4.89 -9.28 13.32
C MET A 121 5.98 -9.56 12.27
N ALA A 122 6.24 -8.63 11.34
CA ALA A 122 6.95 -8.94 10.10
C ALA A 122 7.91 -7.85 9.57
N GLN A 123 7.53 -6.57 9.61
CA GLN A 123 8.27 -5.51 8.91
C GLN A 123 9.31 -4.78 9.77
N HIS A 124 9.16 -4.82 11.09
CA HIS A 124 10.15 -4.37 12.07
C HIS A 124 10.50 -2.87 12.10
N ALA A 125 9.64 -1.99 11.59
CA ALA A 125 9.77 -0.54 11.62
C ALA A 125 8.75 0.14 12.56
N TRP A 126 8.90 -0.08 13.88
CA TRP A 126 8.06 0.53 14.92
C TRP A 126 8.82 1.50 15.83
N CYS A 127 8.13 2.55 16.28
CA CYS A 127 8.71 3.58 17.17
C CYS A 127 8.17 3.55 18.60
N PHE A 128 7.02 2.91 18.82
CA PHE A 128 6.27 2.95 20.08
C PHE A 128 5.88 1.55 20.53
N PRO A 129 5.50 1.35 21.81
CA PRO A 129 4.73 0.18 22.21
C PRO A 129 3.35 0.14 21.53
N ILE A 130 2.71 -1.04 21.55
CA ILE A 130 1.47 -1.33 20.82
C ILE A 130 0.35 -0.33 21.16
N GLU A 131 0.04 -0.15 22.44
CA GLU A 131 -1.12 0.65 22.87
C GLU A 131 -1.06 2.14 22.46
N PRO A 132 0.07 2.86 22.67
CA PRO A 132 0.23 4.21 22.13
C PRO A 132 0.12 4.28 20.60
N ALA A 133 0.65 3.29 19.88
CA ALA A 133 0.59 3.27 18.43
C ALA A 133 -0.84 3.06 17.90
N LEU A 134 -1.59 2.13 18.50
CA LEU A 134 -3.01 1.93 18.19
C LEU A 134 -3.83 3.19 18.47
N ARG A 135 -3.52 3.94 19.54
CA ARG A 135 -4.16 5.23 19.83
C ARG A 135 -3.94 6.24 18.70
N LEU A 136 -2.71 6.38 18.20
CA LEU A 136 -2.38 7.31 17.11
C LEU A 136 -3.11 6.96 15.81
N ILE A 137 -3.28 5.68 15.51
CA ILE A 137 -4.06 5.22 14.35
C ILE A 137 -5.53 5.67 14.47
N VAL A 138 -6.13 5.52 15.64
CA VAL A 138 -7.51 5.97 15.88
C VAL A 138 -7.63 7.50 15.83
N ASP A 139 -6.61 8.24 16.30
CA ASP A 139 -6.55 9.70 16.14
C ASP A 139 -6.57 10.09 14.64
N CYS A 140 -5.83 9.36 13.79
CA CYS A 140 -5.87 9.54 12.33
C CYS A 140 -7.25 9.24 11.73
N PHE A 141 -7.97 8.22 12.23
CA PHE A 141 -9.32 7.90 11.76
C PHE A 141 -10.29 9.04 12.07
N GLU A 142 -10.28 9.53 13.31
CA GLU A 142 -11.17 10.60 13.76
C GLU A 142 -10.89 11.90 13.00
N TRP A 143 -9.61 12.29 12.90
CA TRP A 143 -9.23 13.53 12.22
C TRP A 143 -9.49 13.46 10.72
N GLY A 144 -9.09 12.34 10.09
CA GLY A 144 -9.23 12.12 8.65
C GLY A 144 -10.69 12.12 8.19
N ALA A 145 -11.59 11.52 8.96
CA ALA A 145 -13.03 11.53 8.64
C ALA A 145 -13.61 12.95 8.56
N LYS A 146 -13.10 13.89 9.36
CA LYS A 146 -13.59 15.28 9.46
C LYS A 146 -12.89 16.22 8.46
N HIS A 147 -11.57 16.12 8.31
CA HIS A 147 -10.76 17.14 7.62
C HIS A 147 -10.17 16.67 6.28
N ALA A 148 -9.91 15.38 6.12
CA ALA A 148 -9.36 14.78 4.91
C ALA A 148 -10.22 13.61 4.42
N PRO A 149 -11.53 13.84 4.14
CA PRO A 149 -12.50 12.77 3.92
C PRO A 149 -12.28 11.99 2.63
N LEU A 150 -11.28 12.32 1.80
CA LEU A 150 -10.86 11.59 0.60
C LEU A 150 -9.62 10.70 0.81
N TRP A 151 -8.96 10.82 1.96
CA TRP A 151 -7.75 10.09 2.32
C TRP A 151 -8.07 8.70 2.89
N ASN A 152 -7.28 7.69 2.53
CA ASN A 152 -7.30 6.39 3.19
C ASN A 152 -6.32 6.42 4.37
N THR A 153 -6.85 6.36 5.59
CA THR A 153 -6.09 6.61 6.83
C THR A 153 -5.24 5.43 7.30
N ILE A 154 -5.38 4.28 6.64
CA ILE A 154 -4.60 3.07 6.88
C ILE A 154 -4.67 2.15 5.65
N SER A 155 -3.60 1.40 5.43
CA SER A 155 -3.53 0.27 4.52
C SER A 155 -3.17 -0.99 5.31
N ILE A 156 -4.18 -1.77 5.66
CA ILE A 156 -4.07 -2.98 6.49
C ILE A 156 -3.38 -4.07 5.67
N SER A 157 -2.19 -4.49 6.08
CA SER A 157 -1.18 -5.04 5.17
C SER A 157 -0.84 -6.51 5.46
N GLY A 158 -1.14 -7.38 4.50
CA GLY A 158 -0.65 -8.75 4.43
C GLY A 158 0.67 -8.92 3.70
N TYR A 159 1.01 -7.98 2.79
CA TYR A 159 2.21 -8.08 1.96
C TYR A 159 3.47 -8.50 2.74
N HIS A 160 3.81 -7.74 3.78
CA HIS A 160 5.00 -7.96 4.59
C HIS A 160 4.95 -9.27 5.38
N ILE A 161 3.75 -9.69 5.80
CA ILE A 161 3.56 -10.96 6.53
C ILE A 161 3.85 -12.14 5.58
N ARG A 162 3.38 -12.06 4.33
CA ARG A 162 3.64 -13.05 3.28
C ARG A 162 5.12 -13.10 2.89
N GLU A 163 5.74 -11.93 2.68
CA GLU A 163 7.18 -11.81 2.39
C GLU A 163 8.05 -12.35 3.53
N ALA A 164 7.58 -12.29 4.79
CA ALA A 164 8.26 -12.88 5.95
C ALA A 164 8.09 -14.42 6.05
N GLY A 165 7.41 -15.05 5.09
CA GLY A 165 7.30 -16.51 4.96
C GLY A 165 5.93 -17.09 5.35
N ALA A 166 4.90 -16.27 5.52
CA ALA A 166 3.55 -16.76 5.78
C ALA A 166 2.95 -17.50 4.57
N THR A 167 2.07 -18.47 4.83
CA THR A 167 1.17 -19.05 3.83
C THR A 167 0.08 -18.06 3.41
N ALA A 168 -0.61 -18.27 2.29
CA ALA A 168 -1.72 -17.40 1.86
C ALA A 168 -2.85 -17.36 2.90
N ALA A 169 -3.12 -18.50 3.55
CA ALA A 169 -4.09 -18.60 4.64
C ALA A 169 -3.66 -17.80 5.88
N GLN A 170 -2.38 -17.82 6.24
CA GLN A 170 -1.84 -17.02 7.35
C GLN A 170 -1.86 -15.53 7.05
N GLU A 171 -1.43 -15.13 5.84
CA GLU A 171 -1.54 -13.75 5.37
C GLU A 171 -3.00 -13.27 5.47
N LEU A 172 -3.93 -14.02 4.90
CA LEU A 172 -5.36 -13.71 4.94
C LEU A 172 -5.88 -13.55 6.38
N ALA A 173 -5.61 -14.53 7.23
CA ALA A 173 -6.13 -14.56 8.60
C ALA A 173 -5.55 -13.43 9.46
N PHE A 174 -4.23 -13.23 9.42
CA PHE A 174 -3.56 -12.23 10.26
C PHE A 174 -3.92 -10.81 9.83
N THR A 175 -3.96 -10.52 8.52
CA THR A 175 -4.35 -9.19 8.02
C THR A 175 -5.82 -8.86 8.31
N LEU A 176 -6.73 -9.84 8.23
CA LEU A 176 -8.12 -9.64 8.62
C LEU A 176 -8.24 -9.41 10.13
N ALA A 177 -7.51 -10.16 10.96
CA ALA A 177 -7.49 -9.98 12.41
C ALA A 177 -6.97 -8.58 12.81
N ASP A 178 -5.92 -8.08 12.15
CA ASP A 178 -5.43 -6.72 12.33
C ASP A 178 -6.51 -5.70 11.92
N GLY A 179 -7.15 -5.89 10.77
CA GLY A 179 -8.23 -5.03 10.29
C GLY A 179 -9.41 -4.95 11.25
N PHE A 180 -9.83 -6.10 11.80
CA PHE A 180 -10.88 -6.15 12.81
C PHE A 180 -10.46 -5.46 14.10
N THR A 181 -9.21 -5.66 14.55
CA THR A 181 -8.65 -4.96 15.71
C THR A 181 -8.75 -3.45 15.51
N TYR A 182 -8.34 -2.92 14.34
CA TYR A 182 -8.44 -1.48 14.07
C TYR A 182 -9.87 -0.95 14.08
N VAL A 183 -10.83 -1.72 13.54
CA VAL A 183 -12.26 -1.36 13.59
C VAL A 183 -12.76 -1.34 15.03
N GLU A 184 -12.46 -2.37 15.81
CA GLU A 184 -12.85 -2.47 17.22
C GLU A 184 -12.29 -1.32 18.05
N ARG A 185 -11.03 -0.90 17.81
CA ARG A 185 -10.43 0.26 18.49
C ARG A 185 -11.13 1.57 18.11
N GLY A 186 -11.52 1.73 16.85
CA GLY A 186 -12.34 2.88 16.41
C GLY A 186 -13.71 2.92 17.08
N ILE A 187 -14.41 1.78 17.15
CA ILE A 187 -15.72 1.67 17.82
C ILE A 187 -15.58 1.91 19.33
N ALA A 188 -14.57 1.32 19.98
CA ALA A 188 -14.32 1.49 21.42
C ALA A 188 -14.01 2.95 21.79
N ARG A 189 -13.46 3.75 20.86
CA ARG A 189 -13.27 5.19 21.01
C ARG A 189 -14.59 5.98 20.94
N GLY A 190 -15.67 5.37 20.44
CA GLY A 190 -16.97 5.99 20.21
C GLY A 190 -17.17 6.50 18.78
N LEU A 191 -16.32 6.11 17.82
CA LEU A 191 -16.51 6.46 16.42
C LEU A 191 -17.61 5.58 15.81
N ASP A 192 -18.49 6.19 15.03
CA ASP A 192 -19.42 5.46 14.16
C ASP A 192 -18.61 4.71 13.10
N VAL A 193 -18.81 3.39 13.02
CA VAL A 193 -18.08 2.50 12.09
C VAL A 193 -18.18 3.00 10.65
N ASP A 194 -19.33 3.52 10.24
CA ASP A 194 -19.55 3.99 8.88
C ASP A 194 -18.84 5.31 8.58
N GLN A 195 -18.38 6.05 9.58
CA GLN A 195 -17.61 7.29 9.37
C GLN A 195 -16.18 7.02 8.93
N PHE A 196 -15.53 6.00 9.48
CA PHE A 196 -14.12 5.72 9.20
C PHE A 196 -13.90 4.46 8.35
N ALA A 197 -14.75 3.43 8.45
CA ALA A 197 -14.55 2.16 7.75
C ALA A 197 -14.47 2.31 6.23
N ARG A 198 -15.25 3.24 5.66
CA ARG A 198 -15.23 3.57 4.22
C ARG A 198 -13.87 4.07 3.71
N ARG A 199 -12.94 4.42 4.60
CA ARG A 199 -11.58 4.88 4.32
C ARG A 199 -10.49 3.88 4.68
N LEU A 200 -10.87 2.72 5.23
CA LEU A 200 -9.94 1.61 5.37
C LEU A 200 -9.61 1.05 3.99
N SER A 201 -8.36 0.66 3.82
CA SER A 201 -7.85 -0.03 2.65
C SER A 201 -6.91 -1.15 3.08
N PHE A 202 -6.60 -2.06 2.18
CA PHE A 202 -5.78 -3.23 2.44
C PHE A 202 -4.60 -3.32 1.47
N PHE A 203 -3.61 -4.15 1.79
CA PHE A 203 -2.46 -4.37 0.94
C PHE A 203 -2.01 -5.83 0.97
N TRP A 204 -2.09 -6.50 -0.18
CA TRP A 204 -1.79 -7.92 -0.32
C TRP A 204 -0.54 -8.20 -1.16
N ASP A 205 0.18 -9.25 -0.78
CA ASP A 205 1.15 -9.90 -1.64
C ASP A 205 0.46 -10.71 -2.73
N ILE A 206 1.15 -10.92 -3.85
CA ILE A 206 0.71 -11.79 -4.93
C ILE A 206 1.87 -12.73 -5.27
N HIS A 207 1.83 -13.89 -4.64
CA HIS A 207 2.83 -14.94 -4.75
C HIS A 207 2.68 -15.77 -6.04
N ASN A 208 3.56 -16.77 -6.20
CA ASN A 208 3.62 -17.61 -7.40
C ASN A 208 2.42 -18.53 -7.67
N ASP A 209 1.63 -18.91 -6.65
CA ASP A 209 0.47 -19.79 -6.87
C ASP A 209 -0.70 -18.98 -7.42
N PHE A 210 -0.79 -18.94 -8.74
CA PHE A 210 -1.70 -18.10 -9.50
C PHE A 210 -3.16 -18.20 -9.05
N PHE A 211 -3.69 -19.42 -8.82
CA PHE A 211 -5.09 -19.58 -8.45
C PHE A 211 -5.33 -19.39 -6.94
N GLU A 212 -4.36 -19.77 -6.09
CA GLU A 212 -4.42 -19.50 -4.66
C GLU A 212 -4.53 -18.00 -4.38
N GLU A 213 -3.72 -17.17 -5.05
CA GLU A 213 -3.74 -15.73 -4.84
C GLU A 213 -5.06 -15.09 -5.29
N ILE A 214 -5.64 -15.55 -6.41
CA ILE A 214 -6.96 -15.08 -6.87
C ILE A 214 -8.04 -15.48 -5.86
N ALA A 215 -8.03 -16.73 -5.38
CA ALA A 215 -8.98 -17.21 -4.39
C ALA A 215 -8.86 -16.46 -3.05
N LYS A 216 -7.63 -16.19 -2.59
CA LYS A 216 -7.33 -15.40 -1.38
C LYS A 216 -7.98 -14.02 -1.45
N LEU A 217 -7.79 -13.29 -2.55
CA LEU A 217 -8.36 -11.95 -2.72
C LEU A 217 -9.89 -11.95 -2.75
N ARG A 218 -10.51 -12.97 -3.37
CA ARG A 218 -11.97 -13.14 -3.39
C ARG A 218 -12.52 -13.48 -2.00
N ALA A 219 -11.86 -14.40 -1.30
CA ALA A 219 -12.22 -14.81 0.07
C ALA A 219 -12.11 -13.64 1.04
N ALA A 220 -11.02 -12.87 0.98
CA ALA A 220 -10.80 -11.69 1.82
C ALA A 220 -11.95 -10.69 1.75
N ARG A 221 -12.40 -10.33 0.53
CA ARG A 221 -13.54 -9.41 0.34
C ARG A 221 -14.82 -9.96 0.97
N ARG A 222 -15.08 -11.26 0.80
CA ARG A 222 -16.29 -11.91 1.31
C ARG A 222 -16.31 -11.98 2.83
N ILE A 223 -15.19 -12.35 3.45
CA ILE A 223 -15.06 -12.42 4.91
C ILE A 223 -15.22 -11.02 5.51
N TRP A 224 -14.50 -10.03 4.98
CA TRP A 224 -14.58 -8.64 5.43
C TRP A 224 -16.00 -8.08 5.35
N ALA A 225 -16.65 -8.21 4.19
CA ALA A 225 -17.99 -7.66 3.99
C ALA A 225 -19.02 -8.26 4.95
N ARG A 226 -19.01 -9.58 5.15
CA ARG A 226 -19.90 -10.27 6.10
C ARG A 226 -19.63 -9.82 7.53
N HIS A 227 -18.36 -9.74 7.93
CA HIS A 227 -18.00 -9.34 9.29
C HIS A 227 -18.40 -7.89 9.58
N MET A 228 -18.11 -6.95 8.67
CA MET A 228 -18.51 -5.55 8.80
C MET A 228 -20.04 -5.39 8.93
N LYS A 229 -20.80 -6.13 8.12
CA LYS A 229 -22.26 -6.07 8.12
C LYS A 229 -22.87 -6.74 9.35
N ASP A 230 -22.50 -7.99 9.60
CA ASP A 230 -23.22 -8.87 10.54
C ASP A 230 -22.71 -8.72 11.98
N ARG A 231 -21.40 -8.46 12.16
CA ARG A 231 -20.79 -8.32 13.50
C ARG A 231 -20.76 -6.87 13.99
N TYR A 232 -20.34 -5.94 13.13
CA TYR A 232 -20.24 -4.52 13.50
C TYR A 232 -21.49 -3.70 13.15
N GLY A 233 -22.46 -4.28 12.45
CA GLY A 233 -23.72 -3.61 12.13
C GLY A 233 -23.56 -2.40 11.21
N ALA A 234 -22.48 -2.35 10.41
CA ALA A 234 -22.24 -1.26 9.46
C ALA A 234 -23.39 -1.20 8.44
N LYS A 235 -23.91 -0.01 8.20
CA LYS A 235 -25.11 0.21 7.36
C LYS A 235 -24.76 0.74 5.98
N ASP A 236 -23.62 1.42 5.83
CA ASP A 236 -23.15 1.90 4.54
C ASP A 236 -22.46 0.76 3.77
N PRO A 237 -22.94 0.37 2.56
CA PRO A 237 -22.28 -0.65 1.75
C PRO A 237 -20.81 -0.34 1.43
N ARG A 238 -20.40 0.93 1.44
CA ARG A 238 -19.00 1.33 1.24
C ARG A 238 -18.10 0.89 2.40
N SER A 239 -18.65 0.71 3.60
CA SER A 239 -17.92 0.17 4.76
C SER A 239 -17.68 -1.34 4.64
N TRP A 240 -18.46 -2.04 3.81
CA TRP A 240 -18.29 -3.47 3.53
C TRP A 240 -17.26 -3.73 2.42
N MET A 241 -16.92 -2.70 1.64
CA MET A 241 -15.97 -2.84 0.53
C MET A 241 -14.55 -2.95 1.05
N MET A 242 -13.91 -4.09 0.79
CA MET A 242 -12.46 -4.22 0.91
C MET A 242 -11.80 -3.69 -0.37
N ARG A 243 -11.28 -2.47 -0.29
CA ARG A 243 -10.45 -1.85 -1.34
C ARG A 243 -8.99 -2.13 -1.03
N PHE A 244 -8.23 -2.62 -2.00
CA PHE A 244 -6.86 -3.04 -1.73
C PHE A 244 -5.87 -2.66 -2.82
N HIS A 245 -4.64 -2.43 -2.37
CA HIS A 245 -3.43 -2.47 -3.16
C HIS A 245 -2.91 -3.90 -3.24
N SER A 246 -2.23 -4.23 -4.34
CA SER A 246 -1.48 -5.46 -4.49
C SER A 246 -0.07 -5.15 -4.94
N GLN A 247 0.89 -5.92 -4.45
CA GLN A 247 2.26 -5.91 -4.95
C GLN A 247 2.65 -7.34 -5.28
N THR A 248 3.33 -7.51 -6.41
CA THR A 248 3.91 -8.81 -6.80
C THR A 248 5.01 -9.21 -5.83
N ALA A 249 5.20 -10.50 -5.56
CA ALA A 249 6.04 -10.96 -4.45
C ALA A 249 7.55 -10.76 -4.69
N GLY A 250 8.19 -9.95 -3.83
CA GLY A 250 9.63 -9.68 -3.87
C GLY A 250 10.45 -10.93 -3.53
N VAL A 251 10.02 -11.70 -2.54
CA VAL A 251 10.70 -12.93 -2.08
C VAL A 251 10.82 -14.00 -3.16
N THR A 252 10.02 -13.90 -4.23
CA THR A 252 10.01 -14.87 -5.34
C THR A 252 11.02 -14.56 -6.44
N LEU A 253 11.63 -13.36 -6.42
CA LEU A 253 12.53 -12.90 -7.46
C LEU A 253 13.93 -13.48 -7.27
N THR A 254 14.60 -13.79 -8.39
CA THR A 254 15.93 -14.40 -8.38
C THR A 254 16.99 -13.46 -8.91
N ALA A 255 18.13 -13.37 -8.21
CA ALA A 255 19.30 -12.64 -8.69
C ALA A 255 19.93 -13.33 -9.91
N GLN A 256 19.86 -14.67 -9.97
CA GLN A 256 20.28 -15.45 -11.11
C GLN A 256 19.21 -15.37 -12.21
N GLN A 257 19.65 -15.14 -13.44
CA GLN A 257 18.77 -14.99 -14.61
C GLN A 257 17.62 -14.00 -14.35
N PRO A 258 17.93 -12.73 -14.03
CA PRO A 258 16.93 -11.76 -13.57
C PRO A 258 15.83 -11.50 -14.61
N MET A 259 16.08 -11.74 -15.89
CA MET A 259 15.04 -11.65 -16.93
C MET A 259 13.86 -12.61 -16.69
N ASN A 260 14.07 -13.74 -16.00
CA ASN A 260 12.98 -14.63 -15.61
C ASN A 260 12.00 -13.97 -14.63
N ASN A 261 12.44 -12.93 -13.90
CA ASN A 261 11.58 -12.15 -13.00
C ASN A 261 10.50 -11.39 -13.78
N VAL A 262 10.76 -10.97 -15.03
CA VAL A 262 9.73 -10.34 -15.88
C VAL A 262 8.55 -11.30 -16.09
N VAL A 263 8.83 -12.58 -16.35
CA VAL A 263 7.78 -13.60 -16.52
C VAL A 263 7.04 -13.87 -15.21
N ARG A 264 7.76 -13.98 -14.09
CA ARG A 264 7.15 -14.17 -12.76
C ARG A 264 6.19 -13.04 -12.42
N VAL A 265 6.67 -11.80 -12.53
CA VAL A 265 5.92 -10.59 -12.24
C VAL A 265 4.72 -10.46 -13.18
N ALA A 266 4.83 -10.85 -14.45
CA ALA A 266 3.68 -10.83 -15.38
C ALA A 266 2.53 -11.75 -14.93
N TYR A 267 2.84 -12.96 -14.46
CA TYR A 267 1.80 -13.88 -13.96
C TYR A 267 1.22 -13.42 -12.62
N GLN A 268 2.05 -12.92 -11.72
CA GLN A 268 1.60 -12.34 -10.45
C GLN A 268 0.71 -11.11 -10.69
N ALA A 269 1.11 -10.21 -11.60
CA ALA A 269 0.31 -9.07 -12.01
C ALA A 269 -1.06 -9.48 -12.58
N LEU A 270 -1.08 -10.51 -13.43
CA LEU A 270 -2.33 -11.05 -13.97
C LEU A 270 -3.22 -11.63 -12.85
N ALA A 271 -2.66 -12.38 -11.89
CA ALA A 271 -3.41 -12.87 -10.74
C ALA A 271 -4.01 -11.73 -9.91
N ALA A 272 -3.26 -10.64 -9.70
CA ALA A 272 -3.75 -9.45 -9.00
C ALA A 272 -4.94 -8.79 -9.74
N VAL A 273 -4.85 -8.69 -11.06
CA VAL A 273 -5.90 -8.10 -11.91
C VAL A 273 -7.16 -8.96 -11.89
N LEU A 274 -7.02 -10.28 -12.10
CA LEU A 274 -8.15 -11.22 -12.06
C LEU A 274 -8.76 -11.34 -10.65
N GLY A 275 -7.93 -11.19 -9.61
CA GLY A 275 -8.36 -11.09 -8.23
C GLY A 275 -9.09 -9.79 -7.90
N GLY A 276 -9.08 -8.79 -8.79
CA GLY A 276 -9.85 -7.55 -8.65
C GLY A 276 -9.17 -6.46 -7.83
N THR A 277 -7.86 -6.29 -7.94
CA THR A 277 -7.10 -5.24 -7.24
C THR A 277 -7.46 -3.82 -7.69
N GLN A 278 -7.43 -2.83 -6.77
CA GLN A 278 -7.71 -1.42 -7.10
C GLN A 278 -6.44 -0.67 -7.51
N SER A 279 -5.27 -1.10 -7.02
CA SER A 279 -3.98 -0.55 -7.43
C SER A 279 -2.90 -1.60 -7.37
N LEU A 280 -1.95 -1.55 -8.30
CA LEU A 280 -0.93 -2.58 -8.46
C LEU A 280 0.47 -1.97 -8.53
N HIS A 281 1.38 -2.55 -7.75
CA HIS A 281 2.81 -2.43 -7.91
C HIS A 281 3.32 -3.72 -8.56
N THR A 282 4.07 -3.57 -9.65
CA THR A 282 4.81 -4.68 -10.27
C THR A 282 6.28 -4.47 -9.97
N ASN A 283 6.92 -5.46 -9.36
CA ASN A 283 8.33 -5.39 -9.02
C ASN A 283 9.17 -5.37 -10.31
N SER A 284 10.33 -4.74 -10.22
CA SER A 284 11.29 -4.67 -11.29
C SER A 284 12.21 -5.90 -11.27
N MET A 285 12.76 -6.25 -12.43
CA MET A 285 13.57 -7.48 -12.57
C MET A 285 14.86 -7.49 -11.75
N ASP A 286 15.36 -6.32 -11.33
CA ASP A 286 16.62 -6.08 -10.62
C ASP A 286 16.44 -5.93 -9.08
N GLU A 287 15.21 -6.00 -8.57
CA GLU A 287 14.89 -5.73 -7.15
C GLU A 287 15.47 -6.74 -6.16
N THR A 288 15.94 -7.91 -6.61
CA THR A 288 16.61 -8.86 -5.71
C THR A 288 17.91 -8.30 -5.12
N LEU A 289 18.55 -7.33 -5.78
CA LEU A 289 19.87 -6.82 -5.39
C LEU A 289 19.92 -5.32 -5.10
N ALA A 290 19.06 -4.53 -5.74
CA ALA A 290 19.13 -3.07 -5.66
C ALA A 290 17.75 -2.44 -5.87
N LEU A 291 17.66 -1.13 -5.60
CA LEU A 291 16.53 -0.34 -6.05
C LEU A 291 16.49 -0.28 -7.58
N PRO A 292 15.30 -0.18 -8.18
CA PRO A 292 15.14 -0.39 -9.61
C PRO A 292 15.72 0.75 -10.45
N THR A 293 16.41 0.34 -11.51
CA THR A 293 16.83 1.22 -12.60
C THR A 293 15.63 1.77 -13.38
N GLU A 294 15.82 2.83 -14.17
CA GLU A 294 14.75 3.40 -15.00
C GLU A 294 14.23 2.41 -16.05
N GLU A 295 15.12 1.63 -16.67
CA GLU A 295 14.76 0.60 -17.64
C GLU A 295 13.93 -0.51 -16.98
N ALA A 296 14.39 -1.03 -15.83
CA ALA A 296 13.71 -2.12 -15.15
C ALA A 296 12.32 -1.70 -14.64
N VAL A 297 12.19 -0.51 -14.05
CA VAL A 297 10.88 0.00 -13.59
C VAL A 297 9.94 0.33 -14.76
N GLN A 298 10.49 0.73 -15.91
CA GLN A 298 9.70 0.93 -17.12
C GLN A 298 9.11 -0.38 -17.62
N VAL A 299 9.89 -1.48 -17.65
CA VAL A 299 9.37 -2.82 -18.00
C VAL A 299 8.28 -3.26 -17.03
N ALA A 300 8.46 -3.02 -15.74
CA ALA A 300 7.44 -3.31 -14.74
C ALA A 300 6.14 -2.54 -15.01
N LEU A 301 6.23 -1.22 -15.27
CA LEU A 301 5.06 -0.42 -15.65
C LEU A 301 4.40 -0.90 -16.95
N ARG A 302 5.20 -1.26 -17.96
CA ARG A 302 4.70 -1.80 -19.24
C ARG A 302 3.96 -3.12 -19.05
N THR A 303 4.37 -3.96 -18.09
CA THR A 303 3.65 -5.18 -17.73
C THR A 303 2.20 -4.88 -17.34
N GLN A 304 1.96 -3.84 -16.53
CA GLN A 304 0.60 -3.42 -16.18
C GLN A 304 -0.16 -2.84 -17.38
N GLN A 305 0.51 -2.08 -18.25
CA GLN A 305 -0.11 -1.44 -19.41
C GLN A 305 -0.52 -2.45 -20.48
N ILE A 306 0.29 -3.49 -20.74
CA ILE A 306 -0.07 -4.60 -21.63
C ILE A 306 -1.30 -5.33 -21.10
N LEU A 307 -1.34 -5.62 -19.80
CA LEU A 307 -2.54 -6.20 -19.17
C LEU A 307 -3.76 -5.28 -19.33
N ALA A 308 -3.59 -3.98 -19.12
CA ALA A 308 -4.69 -3.01 -19.17
C ALA A 308 -5.23 -2.77 -20.59
N PHE A 309 -4.38 -2.75 -21.61
CA PHE A 309 -4.72 -2.22 -22.93
C PHE A 309 -4.66 -3.25 -24.07
N GLU A 310 -3.97 -4.38 -23.89
CA GLU A 310 -3.77 -5.37 -24.96
C GLU A 310 -4.38 -6.73 -24.65
N SER A 311 -4.38 -7.17 -23.39
CA SER A 311 -4.76 -8.54 -23.02
C SER A 311 -6.27 -8.83 -23.07
N GLY A 312 -7.11 -7.79 -23.02
CA GLY A 312 -8.56 -7.91 -22.93
C GLY A 312 -9.11 -8.37 -21.58
N VAL A 313 -8.26 -8.75 -20.60
CA VAL A 313 -8.73 -9.19 -19.27
C VAL A 313 -9.58 -8.15 -18.53
N PRO A 314 -9.37 -6.81 -18.67
CA PRO A 314 -10.21 -5.83 -17.99
C PRO A 314 -11.64 -5.74 -18.55
N ASN A 315 -11.96 -6.38 -19.68
CA ASN A 315 -13.25 -6.25 -20.35
C ASN A 315 -14.37 -7.06 -19.68
N VAL A 316 -14.05 -8.01 -18.80
CA VAL A 316 -15.01 -8.86 -18.10
C VAL A 316 -14.73 -8.82 -16.60
N ILE A 317 -15.76 -8.55 -15.80
CA ILE A 317 -15.67 -8.48 -14.33
C ILE A 317 -15.68 -9.90 -13.77
N ASP A 318 -14.74 -10.20 -12.86
CA ASP A 318 -14.55 -11.53 -12.23
C ASP A 318 -14.65 -12.67 -13.25
N PRO A 319 -13.82 -12.71 -14.31
CA PRO A 319 -13.97 -13.65 -15.42
C PRO A 319 -13.75 -15.11 -15.01
N LEU A 320 -13.26 -15.35 -13.79
CA LEU A 320 -13.10 -16.67 -13.19
C LEU A 320 -14.30 -17.09 -12.32
N GLY A 321 -15.31 -16.21 -12.17
CA GLY A 321 -16.55 -16.51 -11.47
C GLY A 321 -17.28 -17.69 -12.11
N GLY A 322 -17.71 -18.63 -11.27
CA GLY A 322 -18.33 -19.89 -11.71
C GLY A 322 -17.34 -20.99 -12.09
N SER A 323 -16.02 -20.73 -12.11
CA SER A 323 -15.03 -21.81 -12.24
C SER A 323 -15.08 -22.74 -11.03
N TYR A 324 -15.40 -24.03 -11.25
CA TYR A 324 -15.53 -25.00 -10.16
C TYR A 324 -14.31 -25.03 -9.22
N TYR A 325 -13.11 -24.92 -9.79
CA TYR A 325 -11.87 -24.95 -9.02
C TYR A 325 -11.67 -23.67 -8.21
N VAL A 326 -11.81 -22.49 -8.84
CA VAL A 326 -11.57 -21.21 -8.16
C VAL A 326 -12.62 -20.93 -7.09
N GLU A 327 -13.89 -21.29 -7.33
CA GLU A 327 -14.96 -21.15 -6.33
C GLU A 327 -14.72 -22.09 -5.13
N ALA A 328 -14.41 -23.36 -5.37
CA ALA A 328 -14.12 -24.31 -4.30
C ALA A 328 -12.86 -23.92 -3.49
N LEU A 329 -11.84 -23.38 -4.16
CA LEU A 329 -10.64 -22.88 -3.48
C LEU A 329 -10.96 -21.62 -2.66
N THR A 330 -11.77 -20.70 -3.18
CA THR A 330 -12.25 -19.50 -2.48
C THR A 330 -13.10 -19.85 -1.25
N ASP A 331 -13.87 -20.95 -1.31
CA ASP A 331 -14.67 -21.46 -0.17
C ASP A 331 -13.85 -22.17 0.89
N ARG A 332 -12.70 -22.73 0.52
CA ARG A 332 -11.78 -23.38 1.45
C ARG A 332 -10.94 -22.38 2.25
N MET A 333 -10.62 -21.23 1.63
CA MET A 333 -9.91 -20.10 2.24
C MET A 333 -10.79 -19.36 3.24
#